data_AF-A0A9E4Q3W7-F1
#
_entry.id   AF-A0A9E4Q3W7-F1
#
_cell.length_a   1.000
_cell.length_b   1.000
_cell.length_c   1.000
_cell.angle_alpha   90.00
_cell.angle_beta   90.00
_cell.angle_gamma   90.00
#
_symmetry.space_group_name_H-M   'P 1'
#
loop_
_entity.id
_entity.type
_entity.pdbx_description
1 polymer ?
#
loop_
_entity_poly.entity_id
_entity_poly.type
_entity_poly.pdbx_seq_one_letter_code
_entity_poly.pdbx_strand_id
1 'polypeptide(L)'
;CKVEVLIPDFQGDWQALASVMDARPQTLNHNIETVRRVFPRVRHRGDYDLSLELLARAKELVPNAVTKSGMMVGLGEAWEEILETMRDLRAVDCDLLTIGQYLRPSSKHTPLARWYTPDEFRELQEEGQAMGFRHVASGPLVRSSYRADEQHEAATKVRV
;
A
#
# COMPACT_ATOMS: atom_id res chain seq x y z
N CYS A 1 -4.33 -14.62 -17.85
CA CYS A 1 -3.91 -13.23 -17.59
C CYS A 1 -4.43 -12.84 -16.21
N LYS A 2 -3.61 -12.24 -15.35
CA LYS A 2 -4.02 -11.68 -14.05
C LYS A 2 -3.98 -10.15 -14.17
N VAL A 3 -4.99 -9.47 -13.65
CA VAL A 3 -5.15 -8.01 -13.73
C VAL A 3 -5.10 -7.42 -12.32
N GLU A 4 -4.11 -6.57 -12.08
CA GLU A 4 -4.06 -5.66 -10.94
C GLU A 4 -4.50 -4.27 -11.42
N VAL A 5 -5.40 -3.63 -10.67
CA VAL A 5 -5.81 -2.24 -10.95
C VAL A 5 -5.36 -1.33 -9.81
N LEU A 6 -4.56 -0.32 -10.13
CA LEU A 6 -4.16 0.74 -9.20
C LEU A 6 -5.10 1.94 -9.38
N ILE A 7 -5.84 2.29 -8.32
CA ILE A 7 -6.90 3.29 -8.36
C ILE A 7 -6.62 4.49 -7.44
N PRO A 8 -7.18 5.68 -7.75
CA PRO A 8 -7.23 6.80 -6.80
C PRO A 8 -8.22 6.51 -5.65
N ASP A 9 -8.42 7.49 -4.77
CA ASP A 9 -9.41 7.42 -3.68
C ASP A 9 -10.85 7.71 -4.15
N PHE A 10 -11.02 8.06 -5.43
CA PHE A 10 -12.26 8.55 -6.04
C PHE A 10 -12.94 9.68 -5.25
N GLN A 11 -12.20 10.39 -4.38
CA GLN A 11 -12.75 11.39 -3.47
C GLN A 11 -13.96 10.88 -2.65
N GLY A 12 -14.00 9.57 -2.35
CA GLY A 12 -15.11 8.94 -1.63
C GLY A 12 -16.35 8.65 -2.49
N ASP A 13 -16.24 8.66 -3.83
CA ASP A 13 -17.29 8.15 -4.70
C ASP A 13 -17.35 6.61 -4.64
N TRP A 14 -18.27 6.12 -3.83
CA TRP A 14 -18.48 4.69 -3.63
C TRP A 14 -19.13 3.98 -4.81
N GLN A 15 -19.81 4.70 -5.71
CA GLN A 15 -20.32 4.12 -6.95
C GLN A 15 -19.17 3.86 -7.93
N ALA A 16 -18.18 4.75 -7.98
CA ALA A 16 -16.97 4.53 -8.74
C ALA A 16 -16.19 3.31 -8.22
N LEU A 17 -16.01 3.19 -6.90
CA LEU A 17 -15.41 2.00 -6.30
C LEU A 17 -16.19 0.72 -6.64
N ALA A 18 -17.51 0.72 -6.46
CA ALA A 18 -18.37 -0.42 -6.80
C ALA A 18 -18.22 -0.84 -8.26
N SER A 19 -18.18 0.12 -9.18
CA SER A 19 -17.99 -0.14 -10.62
C SER A 19 -16.66 -0.86 -10.90
N VAL A 20 -15.58 -0.48 -10.21
CA VAL A 20 -14.28 -1.17 -10.32
C VAL A 20 -14.35 -2.58 -9.73
N MET A 21 -14.98 -2.73 -8.56
CA MET A 21 -15.07 -4.03 -7.88
C MET A 21 -15.97 -5.02 -8.63
N ASP A 22 -17.02 -4.55 -9.31
CA ASP A 22 -17.89 -5.36 -10.17
C ASP A 22 -17.13 -5.97 -11.36
N ALA A 23 -16.07 -5.31 -11.84
CA ALA A 23 -15.19 -5.85 -12.87
C ALA A 23 -14.28 -7.00 -12.36
N ARG A 24 -14.29 -7.26 -11.04
CA ARG A 24 -13.54 -8.33 -10.37
C ARG A 24 -12.06 -8.40 -10.75
N PRO A 25 -11.28 -7.33 -10.53
CA PRO A 25 -9.83 -7.40 -10.70
C PRO A 25 -9.25 -8.48 -9.77
N GLN A 26 -8.19 -9.15 -10.22
CA GLN A 26 -7.50 -10.14 -9.39
C GLN A 26 -6.85 -9.49 -8.16
N THR A 27 -6.39 -8.25 -8.30
CA THR A 27 -5.90 -7.42 -7.19
C THR A 27 -6.41 -6.00 -7.35
N LEU A 28 -7.02 -5.45 -6.30
CA LEU A 28 -7.29 -4.02 -6.18
C LEU A 28 -6.13 -3.37 -5.42
N ASN A 29 -5.49 -2.37 -6.02
CA ASN A 29 -4.39 -1.64 -5.41
C ASN A 29 -4.78 -0.18 -5.17
N HIS A 30 -4.59 0.30 -3.94
CA HIS A 30 -4.66 1.71 -3.58
C HIS A 30 -3.54 2.04 -2.61
N ASN A 31 -2.63 2.93 -3.02
CA ASN A 31 -1.48 3.30 -2.20
C ASN A 31 -1.87 4.30 -1.09
N ILE A 32 -1.47 4.00 0.14
CA ILE A 32 -1.48 4.93 1.27
C ILE A 32 -0.36 5.99 1.15
N GLU A 33 0.66 5.71 0.34
CA GLU A 33 1.81 6.55 -0.02
C GLU A 33 2.80 6.86 1.11
N THR A 34 2.35 7.23 2.30
CA THR A 34 3.22 7.56 3.44
C THR A 34 2.45 7.53 4.76
N VAL A 35 3.13 7.82 5.87
CA VAL A 35 2.54 7.81 7.21
C VAL A 35 1.61 9.00 7.44
N ARG A 36 0.64 8.84 8.36
CA ARG A 36 -0.42 9.81 8.67
C ARG A 36 0.08 11.25 8.83
N ARG A 37 1.14 11.48 9.62
CA ARG A 37 1.71 12.83 9.85
C ARG A 37 2.32 13.46 8.60
N VAL A 38 2.93 12.64 7.74
CA VAL A 38 3.64 13.10 6.53
C VAL A 38 2.70 13.24 5.33
N PHE A 39 1.58 12.52 5.35
CA PHE A 39 0.61 12.43 4.26
C PHE A 39 0.17 13.80 3.70
N PRO A 40 -0.24 14.80 4.51
CA PRO A 40 -0.71 16.09 3.98
C PRO A 40 0.36 16.85 3.19
N ARG A 41 1.65 16.58 3.48
CA ARG A 41 2.78 17.20 2.79
C ARG A 41 3.09 16.54 1.44
N VAL A 42 2.83 15.24 1.31
CA VAL A 42 3.16 14.46 0.12
C VAL A 42 1.97 14.38 -0.82
N ARG A 43 0.76 14.22 -0.28
CA ARG A 43 -0.49 14.09 -1.03
C ARG A 43 -1.46 15.19 -0.62
N HIS A 44 -1.29 16.35 -1.26
CA HIS A 44 -2.14 17.53 -1.08
C HIS A 44 -3.63 17.29 -1.44
N ARG A 45 -3.90 16.30 -2.30
CA ARG A 45 -5.24 15.85 -2.69
C ARG A 45 -5.39 14.38 -2.32
N GLY A 46 -6.05 14.15 -1.19
CA GLY A 46 -6.32 12.83 -0.63
C GLY A 46 -6.49 12.96 0.87
N ASP A 47 -6.95 11.86 1.49
CA ASP A 47 -7.13 11.76 2.92
C ASP A 47 -6.69 10.36 3.36
N TYR A 48 -5.90 10.29 4.43
CA TYR A 48 -5.32 9.04 4.92
C TYR A 48 -6.41 8.07 5.40
N ASP A 49 -7.42 8.57 6.10
CA ASP A 49 -8.53 7.75 6.61
C ASP A 49 -9.46 7.34 5.47
N LEU A 50 -9.68 8.20 4.47
CA LEU A 50 -10.40 7.83 3.25
C LEU A 50 -9.71 6.71 2.47
N SER A 51 -8.37 6.74 2.39
CA SER A 51 -7.59 5.67 1.76
C SER A 51 -7.77 4.33 2.47
N LEU A 52 -7.83 4.33 3.81
CA LEU A 52 -8.11 3.12 4.59
C LEU A 52 -9.56 2.67 4.42
N GLU A 53 -10.52 3.60 4.48
CA GLU A 53 -11.94 3.31 4.26
C GLU A 53 -12.19 2.70 2.88
N LEU A 54 -11.51 3.19 1.84
CA LEU A 54 -11.61 2.63 0.49
C LEU A 54 -11.20 1.15 0.45
N LEU A 55 -10.09 0.80 1.11
CA LEU A 55 -9.62 -0.58 1.18
C LEU A 55 -10.57 -1.48 1.97
N ALA A 56 -11.11 -0.97 3.08
CA ALA A 56 -12.13 -1.66 3.88
C ALA A 56 -13.40 -1.92 3.04
N ARG A 57 -13.94 -0.89 2.36
CA ARG A 57 -15.13 -1.01 1.51
C ARG A 57 -14.94 -1.95 0.34
N ALA A 58 -13.74 -2.00 -0.24
CA ALA A 58 -13.43 -2.99 -1.28
C ALA A 58 -13.61 -4.43 -0.78
N LYS A 59 -13.19 -4.71 0.47
CA LYS A 59 -13.42 -6.01 1.13
C LYS A 59 -14.89 -6.23 1.47
N GLU A 60 -15.64 -5.20 1.86
CA GLU A 60 -17.09 -5.33 2.10
C GLU A 60 -17.86 -5.69 0.82
N LEU A 61 -17.53 -5.03 -0.30
CA LEU A 61 -18.15 -5.28 -1.61
C LEU A 61 -17.80 -6.66 -2.15
N VAL A 62 -16.54 -7.08 -2.00
CA VAL A 62 -16.04 -8.38 -2.44
C VAL A 62 -15.14 -8.97 -1.34
N PRO A 63 -15.70 -9.76 -0.39
CA PRO A 63 -14.96 -10.29 0.77
C PRO A 63 -13.68 -11.06 0.45
N ASN A 64 -13.64 -11.64 -0.75
CA ASN A 64 -12.55 -12.47 -1.23
C ASN A 64 -11.58 -11.74 -2.15
N ALA A 65 -11.74 -10.43 -2.37
CA ALA A 65 -10.83 -9.63 -3.17
C ALA A 65 -9.46 -9.54 -2.49
N VAL A 66 -8.41 -9.61 -3.31
CA VAL A 66 -7.05 -9.32 -2.86
C VAL A 66 -6.86 -7.81 -2.91
N THR A 67 -6.58 -7.20 -1.77
CA THR A 67 -6.27 -5.77 -1.69
C THR A 67 -4.79 -5.54 -1.47
N LYS A 68 -4.29 -4.44 -2.03
CA LYS A 68 -2.89 -4.07 -1.99
C LYS A 68 -2.74 -2.60 -1.69
N SER A 69 -1.68 -2.27 -0.96
CA SER A 69 -1.24 -0.89 -0.78
C SER A 69 0.26 -0.77 -0.98
N GLY A 70 0.70 0.48 -1.01
CA GLY A 70 2.10 0.85 -1.16
C GLY A 70 2.39 2.11 -0.37
N MET A 71 3.58 2.16 0.23
CA MET A 71 4.12 3.36 0.86
C MET A 71 5.58 3.57 0.46
N MET A 72 6.01 4.83 0.52
CA MET A 72 7.39 5.23 0.33
C MET A 72 7.99 5.70 1.66
N VAL A 73 9.23 5.26 1.93
CA VAL A 73 10.04 5.71 3.07
C VAL A 73 11.12 6.69 2.63
N GLY A 74 11.66 7.44 3.58
CA GLY A 74 12.61 8.53 3.34
C GLY A 74 11.96 9.89 3.19
N LEU A 75 10.68 10.02 3.52
CA LEU A 75 9.89 11.25 3.48
C LEU A 75 9.80 11.92 4.86
N GLY A 76 10.58 11.48 5.85
CA GLY A 76 10.66 12.10 7.18
C GLY A 76 9.70 11.51 8.21
N GLU A 77 9.19 10.31 7.93
CA GLU A 77 8.54 9.41 8.87
C GLU A 77 9.53 8.88 9.93
N ALA A 78 9.01 8.62 11.13
CA ALA A 78 9.68 7.80 12.14
C ALA A 78 9.38 6.31 11.91
N TRP A 79 10.21 5.43 12.47
CA TRP A 79 10.04 3.98 12.33
C TRP A 79 8.70 3.51 12.91
N GLU A 80 8.34 4.03 14.07
CA GLU A 80 7.11 3.69 14.78
C GLU A 80 5.87 4.11 13.97
N GLU A 81 5.94 5.22 13.24
CA GLU A 81 4.87 5.68 12.35
C GLU A 81 4.71 4.77 11.14
N ILE A 82 5.81 4.21 10.61
CA ILE A 82 5.73 3.20 9.54
C ILE A 82 4.99 1.96 10.07
N LEU A 83 5.37 1.48 11.26
CA LEU A 83 4.73 0.33 11.88
C LEU A 83 3.26 0.60 12.24
N GLU A 84 2.92 1.82 12.66
CA GLU A 84 1.53 2.24 12.87
C GLU A 84 0.74 2.18 11.56
N THR A 85 1.25 2.75 10.46
CA THR A 85 0.60 2.67 9.14
C THR A 85 0.45 1.23 8.65
N MET A 86 1.42 0.35 8.93
CA MET A 86 1.30 -1.07 8.63
C MET A 86 0.17 -1.74 9.43
N ARG A 87 0.01 -1.39 10.71
CA ARG A 87 -1.11 -1.87 11.55
C ARG A 87 -2.46 -1.33 11.07
N ASP A 88 -2.53 -0.06 10.69
CA ASP A 88 -3.74 0.56 10.13
C ASP A 88 -4.19 -0.16 8.84
N LEU A 89 -3.25 -0.43 7.94
CA LEU A 89 -3.53 -1.19 6.72
C LEU A 89 -4.02 -2.62 7.02
N ARG A 90 -3.45 -3.28 8.03
CA ARG A 90 -3.93 -4.59 8.46
C ARG A 90 -5.29 -4.54 9.13
N ALA A 91 -5.62 -3.47 9.85
CA ALA A 91 -6.92 -3.29 10.48
C ALA A 91 -8.07 -3.21 9.46
N VAL A 92 -7.79 -2.78 8.23
CA VAL A 92 -8.73 -2.78 7.09
C VAL A 92 -8.57 -3.99 6.16
N ASP A 93 -7.90 -5.04 6.65
CA ASP A 93 -7.60 -6.28 5.95
C ASP A 93 -6.87 -6.12 4.59
N CYS A 94 -5.91 -5.19 4.50
CA CYS A 94 -5.04 -5.06 3.33
C CYS A 94 -4.08 -6.25 3.19
N ASP A 95 -4.19 -7.05 2.12
CA ASP A 95 -3.44 -8.31 2.00
C ASP A 95 -1.96 -8.14 1.64
N LEU A 96 -1.67 -7.19 0.76
CA LEU A 96 -0.37 -7.00 0.13
C LEU A 96 0.19 -5.62 0.42
N LEU A 97 1.48 -5.54 0.71
CA LEU A 97 2.17 -4.27 0.93
C LEU A 97 3.44 -4.17 0.09
N THR A 98 3.64 -2.98 -0.49
CA THR A 98 4.92 -2.59 -1.09
C THR A 98 5.54 -1.44 -0.30
N ILE A 99 6.83 -1.55 0.02
CA ILE A 99 7.60 -0.50 0.70
C ILE A 99 8.82 -0.18 -0.14
N GLY A 100 8.87 1.05 -0.65
CA GLY A 100 9.93 1.52 -1.53
C GLY A 100 10.66 2.75 -1.01
N GLN A 101 11.90 2.96 -1.44
CA GLN A 101 12.60 4.22 -1.17
C GLN A 101 11.97 5.34 -2.02
N TYR A 102 11.63 6.45 -1.37
CA TYR A 102 11.31 7.69 -2.07
C TYR A 102 12.53 8.17 -2.86
N LEU A 103 12.37 8.29 -4.18
CA LEU A 103 13.37 8.89 -5.06
C LEU A 103 12.82 10.22 -5.54
N ARG A 104 13.45 11.30 -5.06
CA ARG A 104 13.04 12.67 -5.38
C ARG A 104 13.13 12.93 -6.90
N PRO A 105 12.00 13.17 -7.60
CA PRO A 105 12.03 13.34 -9.05
C PRO A 105 12.73 14.63 -9.51
N SER A 106 12.59 15.71 -8.74
CA SER A 106 13.25 16.99 -9.01
C SER A 106 13.31 17.87 -7.76
N SER A 107 14.04 18.99 -7.84
CA SER A 107 14.17 19.98 -6.76
C SER A 107 12.85 20.65 -6.34
N LYS A 108 11.78 20.53 -7.14
CA LYS A 108 10.45 21.05 -6.81
C LYS A 108 9.66 20.11 -5.89
N HIS A 109 10.04 18.84 -5.82
CA HIS A 109 9.35 17.83 -5.01
C HIS A 109 9.90 17.81 -3.59
N THR A 110 9.15 17.21 -2.66
CA THR A 110 9.51 17.02 -1.25
C THR A 110 10.98 16.58 -1.13
N PRO A 111 11.80 17.26 -0.33
CA PRO A 111 13.17 16.82 -0.10
C PRO A 111 13.20 15.41 0.50
N LEU A 112 14.17 14.62 0.06
CA LEU A 112 14.49 13.36 0.73
C LEU A 112 15.00 13.66 2.14
N ALA A 113 14.42 12.99 3.14
CA ALA A 113 14.84 13.12 4.53
C ALA A 113 15.91 12.09 4.91
N ARG A 114 15.78 10.84 4.41
CA ARG A 114 16.63 9.71 4.79
C ARG A 114 16.72 8.66 3.69
N TRP A 115 17.89 8.06 3.54
CA TRP A 115 18.08 6.81 2.80
C TRP A 115 17.97 5.63 3.77
N TYR A 116 17.12 4.66 3.43
CA TYR A 116 17.02 3.40 4.14
C TYR A 116 18.00 2.39 3.55
N THR A 117 18.63 1.61 4.42
CA THR A 117 19.55 0.53 4.09
C THR A 117 18.79 -0.73 3.66
N PRO A 118 19.42 -1.65 2.91
CA PRO A 118 18.80 -2.93 2.57
C PRO A 118 18.36 -3.75 3.78
N ASP A 119 19.06 -3.66 4.92
CA ASP A 119 18.70 -4.37 6.14
C ASP A 119 17.47 -3.78 6.80
N GLU A 120 17.32 -2.46 6.82
CA GLU A 120 16.09 -1.81 7.31
C GLU A 120 14.88 -2.18 6.45
N PHE A 121 15.03 -2.30 5.12
CA PHE A 121 13.95 -2.81 4.28
C PHE A 121 13.60 -4.27 4.61
N ARG A 122 14.60 -5.09 4.96
CA ARG A 122 14.39 -6.49 5.38
C ARG A 122 13.63 -6.55 6.70
N GLU A 123 13.99 -5.73 7.67
CA GLU A 123 13.28 -5.61 8.94
C GLU A 123 11.82 -5.19 8.72
N LEU A 124 11.55 -4.19 7.88
CA LEU A 124 10.17 -3.80 7.53
C LEU A 124 9.38 -4.94 6.87
N GLN A 125 10.03 -5.77 6.06
CA GLN A 125 9.40 -6.94 5.46
C GLN A 125 9.03 -7.98 6.53
N GLU A 126 9.95 -8.28 7.45
CA GLU A 126 9.75 -9.23 8.55
C GLU A 126 8.63 -8.76 9.48
N GLU A 127 8.64 -7.49 9.88
CA GLU A 127 7.59 -6.87 10.68
C GLU A 127 6.22 -6.99 10.01
N GLY A 128 6.13 -6.68 8.71
CA GLY A 128 4.86 -6.77 7.99
C GLY A 128 4.36 -8.20 7.84
N GLN A 129 5.24 -9.15 7.59
CA GLN A 129 4.87 -10.57 7.57
C GLN A 129 4.38 -11.03 8.96
N ALA A 130 5.04 -10.60 10.04
CA ALA A 130 4.61 -10.90 11.41
C ALA A 130 3.25 -10.28 11.76
N MET A 131 2.91 -9.12 11.18
CA MET A 131 1.58 -8.48 11.31
C MET A 131 0.48 -9.17 10.46
N GLY A 132 0.84 -10.17 9.64
CA GLY A 132 -0.12 -10.95 8.88
C GLY A 132 -0.45 -10.41 7.49
N PHE A 133 0.38 -9.54 6.90
CA PHE A 133 0.32 -9.33 5.45
C PHE A 133 0.65 -10.66 4.75
N ARG A 134 -0.11 -11.02 3.72
CA ARG A 134 0.15 -12.25 2.95
C ARG A 134 1.47 -12.18 2.20
N HIS A 135 1.86 -10.98 1.79
CA HIS A 135 3.17 -10.72 1.24
C HIS A 135 3.54 -9.24 1.39
N VAL A 136 4.82 -9.01 1.68
CA VAL A 136 5.41 -7.68 1.74
C VAL A 136 6.62 -7.68 0.81
N ALA A 137 6.57 -6.82 -0.21
CA ALA A 137 7.75 -6.53 -1.03
C ALA A 137 8.38 -5.25 -0.50
N SER A 138 9.60 -5.35 0.01
CA SER A 138 10.29 -4.23 0.66
C SER A 138 11.69 -4.09 0.08
N GLY A 139 12.04 -2.90 -0.40
CA GLY A 139 13.38 -2.66 -0.91
C GLY A 139 13.57 -1.31 -1.61
N PRO A 140 14.81 -0.88 -1.84
CA PRO A 140 15.09 0.46 -2.36
C PRO A 140 14.41 0.76 -3.71
N LEU A 141 14.36 -0.24 -4.60
CA LEU A 141 13.80 -0.12 -5.94
C LEU A 141 12.39 -0.71 -6.07
N VAL A 142 11.79 -1.18 -4.96
CA VAL A 142 10.42 -1.68 -4.99
C VAL A 142 9.47 -0.55 -5.36
N ARG A 143 8.51 -0.86 -6.23
CA ARG A 143 7.42 0.02 -6.67
C ARG A 143 6.11 -0.75 -6.59
N SER A 144 5.00 -0.04 -6.64
CA SER A 144 3.67 -0.62 -6.54
C SER A 144 3.44 -1.76 -7.56
N SER A 145 4.01 -1.70 -8.76
CA SER A 145 3.89 -2.76 -9.78
C SER A 145 5.05 -3.76 -9.81
N TYR A 146 6.07 -3.63 -8.96
CA TYR A 146 7.25 -4.50 -8.99
C TYR A 146 6.87 -5.95 -8.63
N ARG A 147 7.01 -6.90 -9.57
CA ARG A 147 6.70 -8.33 -9.39
C ARG A 147 5.28 -8.59 -8.85
N ALA A 148 4.30 -7.84 -9.36
CA ALA A 148 2.90 -7.95 -8.93
C ALA A 148 2.30 -9.37 -9.10
N ASP A 149 2.79 -10.12 -10.09
CA ASP A 149 2.44 -11.52 -10.33
C ASP A 149 2.86 -12.44 -9.18
N GLU A 150 4.12 -12.34 -8.72
CA GLU A 150 4.64 -13.10 -7.56
C GLU A 150 3.88 -12.76 -6.28
N GLN A 151 3.55 -11.47 -6.08
CA GLN A 151 2.79 -10.99 -4.92
C GLN A 151 1.37 -11.56 -4.88
N HIS A 152 0.66 -11.58 -6.02
CA HIS A 152 -0.69 -12.14 -6.11
C HIS A 152 -0.70 -13.66 -5.85
N GLU A 153 0.34 -14.38 -6.27
CA GLU A 153 0.46 -15.81 -5.97
C GLU A 153 0.63 -16.09 -4.48
N ALA A 154 1.42 -15.27 -3.78
CA ALA A 154 1.54 -15.37 -2.33
C ALA A 154 0.19 -15.14 -1.63
N ALA A 155 -0.62 -14.18 -2.11
CA ALA A 155 -1.94 -13.93 -1.54
C ALA A 155 -2.95 -15.09 -1.74
N THR A 156 -2.83 -15.85 -2.83
CA THR A 156 -3.81 -16.89 -3.19
C THR A 156 -3.45 -18.28 -2.67
N LYS A 157 -2.18 -18.55 -2.35
CA LYS A 157 -1.70 -19.85 -1.82
C LYS A 157 -2.18 -20.21 -0.41
N VAL A 158 -2.64 -19.25 0.39
CA VAL A 158 -3.05 -19.46 1.80
C VAL A 158 -4.47 -20.07 1.92
N ARG A 159 -5.15 -20.36 0.80
CA ARG A 159 -6.46 -21.04 0.83
C ARG A 159 -6.28 -22.56 0.79
N VAL A 160 -6.09 -23.19 1.95
CA VAL A 160 -6.35 -24.62 2.20
C VAL A 160 -7.20 -24.75 3.44
#